data_AF-A0A081BDR2-F1
#
_entry.id   AF-A0A081BDR2-F1
#
_cell.length_a   1.000
_cell.length_b   1.000
_cell.length_c   1.000
_cell.angle_alpha   90.00
_cell.angle_beta   90.00
_cell.angle_gamma   90.00
#
_symmetry.space_group_name_H-M   'P 1'
#
loop_
_entity.id
_entity.type
_entity.pdbx_description
1 polymer ?
#
loop_
_entity_poly.entity_id
_entity_poly.type
_entity_poly.pdbx_seq_one_letter_code
_entity_poly.pdbx_strand_id
1 'polypeptide(L)'
;MSIVGPRPCLPSQTELIEARRARGVNELRPGVTGISQVQGIDMSDPKKLAEVDALYIEQSGLLCDLRLILATLIGAGRGDRVRKKA
;
A
#
# COMPACT_ATOMS: atom_id res chain seq x y z
N MET A 1 8.44 -11.25 -1.95
CA MET A 1 7.07 -10.70 -1.97
C MET A 1 6.21 -11.45 -0.96
N SER A 2 5.16 -10.80 -0.47
CA SER A 2 4.17 -11.30 0.49
C SER A 2 2.77 -11.30 -0.16
N ILE A 3 1.78 -11.97 0.44
CA ILE A 3 0.37 -11.81 0.04
C ILE A 3 -0.13 -10.44 0.50
N VAL A 4 0.11 -10.10 1.77
CA VAL A 4 -0.29 -8.84 2.38
C VAL A 4 0.96 -7.99 2.65
N GLY A 5 0.92 -6.73 2.22
CA GLY A 5 2.00 -5.78 2.41
C GLY A 5 1.80 -4.51 1.58
N PRO A 6 2.68 -3.51 1.74
CA PRO A 6 2.64 -2.30 0.92
C PRO A 6 2.86 -2.66 -0.55
N ARG A 7 2.15 -1.98 -1.45
CA ARG A 7 2.33 -2.19 -2.89
C ARG A 7 3.74 -1.73 -3.33
N PRO A 8 4.36 -2.36 -4.35
CA PRO A 8 5.68 -1.97 -4.83
C PRO A 8 5.67 -0.53 -5.41
N CYS A 9 6.70 0.27 -5.09
CA CYS A 9 6.90 1.58 -5.70
C CYS A 9 7.38 1.45 -7.15
N LEU A 10 7.06 2.44 -7.99
CA LEU A 10 7.77 2.64 -9.26
C LEU A 10 9.12 3.31 -8.98
N PRO A 11 10.20 2.96 -9.72
CA PRO A 11 11.51 3.59 -9.56
C PRO A 11 11.50 5.12 -9.77
N SER A 12 10.53 5.62 -10.55
CA SER A 12 10.36 7.05 -10.82
C SER A 12 9.73 7.84 -9.66
N GLN A 13 9.22 7.19 -8.62
CA GLN A 13 8.48 7.84 -7.53
C GLN A 13 9.39 8.15 -6.34
N THR A 14 10.35 9.05 -6.53
CA THR A 14 11.30 9.46 -5.50
C THR A 14 10.61 9.97 -4.23
N GLU A 15 9.58 10.82 -4.35
CA GLU A 15 8.85 11.35 -3.19
C GLU A 15 8.19 10.24 -2.34
N LEU A 16 7.56 9.25 -2.99
CA LEU A 16 6.95 8.11 -2.28
C LEU A 16 8.01 7.25 -1.60
N ILE A 17 9.14 7.00 -2.28
CA ILE A 17 10.24 6.20 -1.74
C ILE A 17 10.83 6.86 -0.49
N GLU A 18 11.03 8.19 -0.52
CA GLU A 18 11.53 8.96 0.62
C GLU A 18 10.50 8.99 1.77
N ALA A 19 9.23 9.23 1.45
CA ALA A 19 8.15 9.27 2.45
C ALA A 19 7.97 7.91 3.17
N ARG A 20 8.11 6.80 2.44
CA ARG A 20 8.09 5.42 2.98
C ARG A 20 9.36 5.10 3.76
N ARG A 21 10.53 5.53 3.26
CA ARG A 21 11.82 5.35 3.97
C ARG A 21 11.78 6.04 5.34
N ALA A 22 11.28 7.27 5.41
CA ALA A 22 11.17 8.02 6.66
C ALA A 22 10.26 7.36 7.72
N ARG A 23 9.39 6.43 7.29
CA ARG A 23 8.42 5.73 8.15
C ARG A 23 8.72 4.23 8.32
N GLY A 24 9.87 3.75 7.85
CA GLY A 24 10.23 2.32 7.96
C GLY A 24 9.42 1.36 7.06
N VAL A 25 8.54 1.86 6.19
CA VAL A 25 7.68 1.02 5.32
C VAL A 25 8.51 0.17 4.34
N ASN A 26 9.71 0.62 3.97
CA ASN A 26 10.60 -0.10 3.07
C ASN A 26 11.19 -1.39 3.68
N GLU A 27 11.06 -1.60 5.00
CA GLU A 27 11.48 -2.85 5.65
C GLU A 27 10.48 -3.99 5.41
N LEU A 28 9.23 -3.65 5.07
CA LEU A 28 8.20 -4.62 4.76
C LEU A 28 8.38 -5.20 3.35
N ARG A 29 8.09 -6.49 3.21
CA ARG A 29 8.05 -7.16 1.90
C ARG A 29 6.84 -6.65 1.12
N PRO A 30 7.01 -6.22 -0.15
CA PRO A 30 5.89 -5.80 -0.97
C PRO A 30 4.83 -6.89 -1.11
N GLY A 31 3.56 -6.48 -1.08
CA GLY A 31 2.37 -7.35 -1.11
C GLY A 31 1.56 -7.25 -2.40
N VAL A 32 0.70 -8.24 -2.62
CA VAL A 32 -0.34 -8.19 -3.68
C VAL A 32 -1.51 -7.29 -3.24
N THR A 33 -1.88 -7.41 -1.96
CA THR A 33 -2.90 -6.58 -1.30
C THR A 33 -2.29 -5.83 -0.11
N GLY A 34 -2.87 -4.68 0.24
CA GLY A 34 -2.43 -3.87 1.36
C GLY A 34 -3.51 -2.92 1.84
N ILE A 35 -3.30 -2.36 3.03
CA ILE A 35 -4.25 -1.43 3.66
C ILE A 35 -4.58 -0.24 2.76
N SER A 36 -3.59 0.29 2.05
CA SER A 36 -3.77 1.45 1.18
C SER A 36 -4.59 1.13 -0.08
N GLN A 37 -4.55 -0.11 -0.58
CA GLN A 37 -5.39 -0.56 -1.71
C GLN A 37 -6.86 -0.74 -1.29
N VAL A 38 -7.11 -1.27 -0.09
CA VAL A 38 -8.47 -1.42 0.47
C VAL A 38 -9.07 -0.06 0.83
N GLN A 39 -8.25 0.89 1.30
CA GLN A 39 -8.68 2.29 1.54
C GLN A 39 -8.78 3.14 0.27
N GLY A 40 -8.42 2.60 -0.91
CA GLY A 40 -8.50 3.30 -2.18
C GLY A 40 -7.57 4.51 -2.29
N ILE A 41 -6.44 4.49 -1.57
CA ILE A 41 -5.42 5.55 -1.62
C ILE A 41 -4.56 5.32 -2.86
N ASP A 42 -4.39 6.33 -3.69
CA ASP A 42 -3.61 6.26 -4.93
C ASP A 42 -2.15 6.69 -4.66
N MET A 43 -1.21 6.20 -5.48
CA MET A 43 0.16 6.70 -5.51
C MET A 43 0.28 8.20 -5.83
N SER A 44 -0.78 8.85 -6.33
CA SER A 44 -0.81 10.31 -6.53
C SER A 44 -0.68 11.13 -5.24
N ASP A 45 -0.95 10.53 -4.07
CA ASP A 45 -0.75 11.15 -2.76
C ASP A 45 0.32 10.38 -1.96
N PRO A 46 1.62 10.64 -2.23
CA PRO A 46 2.70 9.83 -1.70
C PRO A 46 2.83 9.93 -0.17
N LYS A 47 2.49 11.07 0.42
CA LYS A 47 2.58 11.30 1.87
C LYS A 47 1.51 10.50 2.61
N LYS A 48 0.25 10.62 2.17
CA LYS A 48 -0.86 9.87 2.75
C LYS A 48 -0.71 8.37 2.54
N LEU A 49 -0.20 7.98 1.38
CA LEU A 49 0.11 6.58 1.10
C LEU A 49 1.14 6.03 2.08
N ALA A 50 2.28 6.72 2.25
CA ALA A 50 3.31 6.29 3.19
C ALA A 50 2.83 6.26 4.65
N GLU A 51 1.97 7.19 5.06
CA GLU A 51 1.35 7.21 6.39
C GLU A 51 0.46 5.99 6.61
N VAL A 52 -0.44 5.68 5.67
CA VAL A 52 -1.35 4.55 5.81
C VAL A 52 -0.62 3.21 5.70
N ASP A 53 0.40 3.10 4.88
CA ASP A 53 1.25 1.91 4.86
C ASP A 53 2.04 1.74 6.17
N ALA A 54 2.40 2.83 6.86
CA ALA A 54 3.04 2.76 8.18
C ALA A 54 2.06 2.30 9.27
N LEU A 55 0.79 2.68 9.20
CA LEU A 55 -0.25 2.16 10.12
C LEU A 55 -0.38 0.63 10.05
N TYR A 56 -0.11 0.04 8.87
CA TYR A 56 -0.08 -1.41 8.74
C TYR A 56 1.07 -2.05 9.52
N ILE A 57 2.22 -1.38 9.69
CA ILE A 57 3.32 -1.90 10.52
C ILE A 57 2.82 -2.07 11.96
N GLU A 58 2.16 -1.05 12.50
CA GLU A 58 1.66 -1.04 13.88
C GLU A 58 0.53 -2.04 14.11
N GLN A 59 -0.31 -2.28 13.10
CA GLN A 59 -1.48 -3.16 13.18
C GLN A 59 -1.26 -4.53 12.52
N SER A 60 -0.02 -4.84 12.15
CA SER A 60 0.32 -6.08 11.45
C SER A 60 0.01 -7.31 12.32
N GLY A 61 -0.65 -8.31 11.73
CA GLY A 61 -1.04 -9.52 12.43
C GLY A 61 -2.01 -10.38 11.62
N LEU A 62 -2.14 -11.65 11.99
CA LEU A 62 -2.90 -12.65 11.22
C LEU A 62 -4.36 -12.22 10.95
N LEU A 63 -5.02 -11.62 11.93
CA LEU A 63 -6.40 -11.13 11.79
C LEU A 63 -6.49 -9.93 10.83
N CYS A 64 -5.52 -9.03 10.89
CA CYS A 64 -5.45 -7.88 9.97
C CYS A 64 -5.25 -8.37 8.53
N ASP A 65 -4.33 -9.31 8.34
CA ASP A 65 -4.03 -9.91 7.04
C ASP A 65 -5.23 -10.63 6.45
N LEU A 66 -5.92 -11.45 7.25
CA LEU A 66 -7.14 -12.14 6.82
C LEU A 66 -8.23 -11.13 6.41
N ARG A 67 -8.40 -10.05 7.18
CA ARG A 67 -9.36 -8.99 6.87
C ARG A 67 -9.02 -8.28 5.55
N LEU A 68 -7.75 -7.98 5.31
CA LEU A 68 -7.30 -7.34 4.08
C LEU A 68 -7.46 -8.26 2.87
N ILE A 69 -7.18 -9.57 3.02
CA ILE A 69 -7.40 -10.57 1.98
C ILE A 69 -8.89 -10.66 1.64
N LEU A 70 -9.76 -10.82 2.65
CA LEU A 70 -11.21 -10.89 2.44
C LEU A 70 -11.76 -9.61 1.83
N ALA A 71 -11.32 -8.43 2.29
CA ALA A 71 -11.71 -7.14 1.72
C ALA A 71 -11.35 -7.05 0.23
N THR A 72 -10.18 -7.56 -0.14
CA THR A 72 -9.77 -7.59 -1.55
C THR A 72 -10.58 -8.61 -2.37
N LEU A 73 -10.90 -9.78 -1.81
CA LEU A 73 -11.75 -10.78 -2.47
C LEU A 73 -13.18 -10.29 -2.74
N ILE A 74 -13.75 -9.46 -1.85
CA ILE A 74 -15.05 -8.82 -2.07
C ILE A 74 -14.99 -7.60 -3.00
N GLY A 75 -13.82 -7.30 -3.57
CA GLY A 75 -13.65 -6.22 -4.56
C GLY A 75 -13.34 -4.84 -3.98
N ALA A 76 -12.98 -4.72 -2.70
CA ALA A 76 -12.57 -3.44 -2.12
C ALA A 76 -11.16 -3.01 -2.55
N GLY A 77 -10.33 -3.94 -3.03
CA GLY A 77 -8.99 -3.63 -3.51
C GLY A 77 -9.02 -2.82 -4.80
N ARG A 78 -8.51 -1.58 -4.76
CA ARG A 78 -8.32 -0.74 -5.94
C ARG A 78 -6.84 -0.62 -6.31
N GLY A 79 -6.54 -0.77 -7.60
CA GLY A 79 -5.24 -0.45 -8.16
C GLY A 79 -5.08 1.04 -8.47
N ASP A 80 -3.85 1.44 -8.78
CA ASP A 80 -3.54 2.81 -9.17
C ASP A 80 -4.20 3.19 -10.48
N ARG A 81 -4.77 4.39 -10.54
CA ARG A 81 -5.47 4.86 -11.74
C ARG A 81 -4.44 5.30 -12.77
N VAL A 82 -4.45 4.65 -13.94
CA VAL A 82 -3.71 5.17 -15.09
C VAL A 82 -4.41 6.43 -15.58
N ARG A 83 -3.77 7.59 -15.39
CA ARG A 83 -4.26 8.85 -15.96
C ARG A 83 -4.18 8.73 -17.48
N LYS A 84 -5.32 8.63 -18.17
CA LYS A 84 -5.36 8.68 -19.64
C LYS A 84 -4.74 10.00 -20.08
N LYS A 85 -3.66 9.94 -20.87
CA LYS A 85 -3.21 11.11 -21.62
C LYS A 85 -4.34 11.48 -22.60
N ALA A 86 -4.85 12.70 -22.46
CA ALA A 86 -5.68 13.35 -23.47
C ALA A 86 -4.81 13.76 -24.65
#